data_AF-A0A0G1PFU8-F1
#
_entry.id   AF-A0A0G1PFU8-F1
#
_cell.length_a   1.000
_cell.length_b   1.000
_cell.length_c   1.000
_cell.angle_alpha   90.00
_cell.angle_beta   90.00
_cell.angle_gamma   90.00
#
_symmetry.space_group_name_H-M   'P 1'
#
loop_
_entity.id
_entity.type
_entity.pdbx_description
1 polymer ?
#
loop_
_entity_poly.entity_id
_entity_poly.type
_entity_poly.pdbx_seq_one_letter_code
_entity_poly.pdbx_strand_id
1 'polypeptide(L)'
;MNEIIAQYREKAGNNFNFHRFDLTENRAEDIKCVLESGSLFESKKLVVIEYAFAAAESFPQIKSAVAAARHALDTILILWDGALDNAGSGRLKEIHPVTPPKPRPLGWRGLTTESHISASLGEVSSLEARSNGVQDAGAKSQEFRLLAPRELKKWLEEEARTRGVALKPDDFLRLASWGADLWRIANELDKMALLNGRNTQRNISFSVEPPTIFHLGDVFFTSRAKALPALFDLLDGGQDEFNTFSYLSGRARNLYLVKSCEEQKKAIPKSIAPHPYVVKKSAVITRTIPTKNLEQGVKRFFEEDFKIKIGLSRPKESLVHILFSSR
;
A
#
# COMPACT_ATOMS: atom_id res chain seq x y z
N MET A 1 -2.32 9.73 0.01
CA MET A 1 -3.78 9.77 -0.23
C MET A 1 -4.57 9.87 1.06
N ASN A 2 -4.41 8.91 1.99
CA ASN A 2 -5.18 8.85 3.26
C ASN A 2 -5.14 10.13 4.09
N GLU A 3 -4.02 10.84 4.13
CA GLU A 3 -3.89 12.11 4.87
C GLU A 3 -4.67 13.27 4.23
N ILE A 4 -4.74 13.35 2.89
CA ILE A 4 -5.57 14.34 2.19
C ILE A 4 -7.04 14.09 2.53
N ILE A 5 -7.45 12.83 2.52
CA ILE A 5 -8.81 12.41 2.90
C ILE A 5 -9.08 12.77 4.37
N ALA A 6 -8.13 12.53 5.28
CA ALA A 6 -8.27 12.85 6.70
C ALA A 6 -8.42 14.36 6.95
N GLN A 7 -7.59 15.20 6.34
CA GLN A 7 -7.69 16.67 6.49
C GLN A 7 -8.99 17.23 5.91
N TYR A 8 -9.46 16.67 4.79
CA TYR A 8 -10.75 17.08 4.24
C TYR A 8 -11.92 16.66 5.12
N ARG A 9 -11.85 15.46 5.70
CA ARG A 9 -12.85 14.99 6.66
C ARG A 9 -12.91 15.87 7.90
N GLU A 10 -11.76 16.32 8.40
CA GLU A 10 -11.65 17.24 9.53
C GLU A 10 -12.25 18.63 9.20
N LYS A 11 -12.00 19.15 8.00
CA LYS A 11 -12.51 20.46 7.57
C LYS A 11 -13.98 20.47 7.15
N ALA A 12 -14.48 19.37 6.60
CA ALA A 12 -15.86 19.26 6.10
C ALA A 12 -16.86 18.80 7.17
N GLY A 13 -16.39 18.25 8.30
CA GLY A 13 -17.26 17.79 9.38
C GLY A 13 -18.16 16.61 8.98
N ASN A 14 -19.35 16.50 9.60
CA ASN A 14 -20.30 15.40 9.36
C ASN A 14 -20.98 15.41 7.99
N ASN A 15 -20.90 16.51 7.23
CA ASN A 15 -21.50 16.66 5.90
C ASN A 15 -20.45 16.40 4.80
N PHE A 16 -19.88 15.18 4.79
CA PHE A 16 -18.79 14.79 3.90
C PHE A 16 -19.21 13.63 2.99
N ASN A 17 -19.37 13.91 1.69
CA ASN A 17 -19.66 12.89 0.68
C ASN A 17 -18.36 12.43 0.03
N PHE A 18 -17.92 11.22 0.37
CA PHE A 18 -16.69 10.62 -0.15
C PHE A 18 -16.97 9.44 -1.05
N HIS A 19 -16.40 9.48 -2.25
CA HIS A 19 -16.48 8.38 -3.22
C HIS A 19 -15.07 8.01 -3.68
N ARG A 20 -14.76 6.72 -3.66
CA ARG A 20 -13.52 6.16 -4.17
C ARG A 20 -13.86 5.17 -5.29
N PHE A 21 -13.20 5.33 -6.43
CA PHE A 21 -13.36 4.46 -7.58
C PHE A 21 -12.01 3.87 -7.95
N ASP A 22 -11.96 2.54 -8.06
CA ASP A 22 -10.83 1.84 -8.66
C ASP A 22 -11.20 1.47 -10.10
N LEU A 23 -10.56 2.09 -11.09
CA LEU A 23 -10.88 1.85 -12.50
C LEU A 23 -10.45 0.48 -13.02
N THR A 24 -9.80 -0.34 -12.20
CA THR A 24 -9.56 -1.76 -12.51
C THR A 24 -10.75 -2.65 -12.16
N GLU A 25 -11.64 -2.21 -11.25
CA GLU A 25 -12.77 -2.98 -10.73
C GLU A 25 -14.14 -2.32 -10.97
N ASN A 26 -14.19 -0.99 -11.08
CA ASN A 26 -15.42 -0.21 -11.24
C ASN A 26 -15.66 0.22 -12.70
N ARG A 27 -16.92 0.32 -13.10
CA ARG A 27 -17.31 0.81 -14.43
C ARG A 27 -17.21 2.32 -14.47
N ALA A 28 -16.67 2.88 -15.56
CA ALA A 28 -16.52 4.31 -15.73
C ALA A 28 -17.86 5.08 -15.72
N GLU A 29 -18.97 4.41 -15.99
CA GLU A 29 -20.31 4.99 -15.95
C GLU A 29 -20.73 5.43 -14.54
N ASP A 30 -20.28 4.73 -13.50
CA ASP A 30 -20.63 5.01 -12.10
C ASP A 30 -20.04 6.36 -11.62
N ILE A 31 -18.90 6.75 -12.20
CA ILE A 31 -18.21 8.01 -11.90
C ILE A 31 -19.06 9.20 -12.34
N LYS A 32 -19.69 9.10 -13.52
CA LYS A 32 -20.51 10.17 -14.07
C LYS A 32 -21.77 10.38 -13.22
N CYS A 33 -22.44 9.30 -12.84
CA CYS A 33 -23.60 9.37 -11.95
C CYS A 33 -23.28 10.02 -10.60
N VAL A 34 -22.12 9.72 -10.01
CA VAL A 34 -21.72 10.33 -8.74
C VAL A 34 -21.35 11.80 -8.90
N LEU A 35 -20.69 12.20 -9.99
CA LEU A 35 -20.38 13.61 -10.22
C LEU A 35 -21.63 14.45 -10.48
N GLU A 36 -22.60 13.91 -11.25
CA GLU A 36 -23.86 14.58 -11.58
C GLU A 36 -24.89 14.55 -10.45
N SER A 37 -24.74 13.65 -9.47
CA SER A 37 -25.63 13.62 -8.30
C SER A 37 -25.45 14.89 -7.45
N GLY A 38 -26.44 15.79 -7.49
CA GLY A 38 -26.45 16.97 -6.63
C GLY A 38 -26.70 16.58 -5.18
N SER A 39 -25.86 17.04 -4.25
CA SER A 39 -26.16 16.91 -2.83
C SER A 39 -27.24 17.93 -2.46
N LEU A 40 -28.38 17.48 -1.94
CA LEU A 40 -29.47 18.38 -1.49
C LEU A 40 -29.11 19.23 -0.27
N PHE A 41 -27.96 18.95 0.33
CA PHE A 41 -27.38 19.68 1.46
C PHE A 41 -26.02 20.22 1.01
N GLU A 42 -25.74 21.52 1.20
CA GLU A 42 -24.45 22.17 0.87
C GLU A 42 -23.28 21.46 1.57
N SER A 43 -22.73 20.45 0.90
CA SER A 43 -21.73 19.54 1.43
C SER A 43 -20.69 19.31 0.36
N LYS A 44 -19.44 19.66 0.66
CA LYS A 44 -18.34 19.47 -0.29
C LYS A 44 -18.17 17.97 -0.56
N LYS A 45 -18.13 17.61 -1.84
CA LYS A 45 -17.96 16.25 -2.34
C LYS A 45 -16.48 15.98 -2.63
N LEU A 46 -15.94 14.88 -2.12
CA LEU A 46 -14.60 14.40 -2.44
C LEU A 46 -14.69 13.12 -3.26
N VAL A 47 -14.19 13.16 -4.49
CA VAL A 47 -14.13 11.99 -5.38
C VAL A 47 -12.68 11.64 -5.64
N VAL A 48 -12.30 10.40 -5.37
CA VAL A 48 -10.98 9.83 -5.65
C VAL A 48 -11.11 8.79 -6.75
N ILE A 49 -10.36 8.95 -7.83
CA ILE A 49 -10.27 8.00 -8.93
C ILE A 49 -8.85 7.43 -8.95
N GLU A 50 -8.73 6.13 -8.71
CA GLU A 50 -7.47 5.40 -8.77
C GLU A 50 -7.27 4.81 -10.17
N TYR A 51 -6.02 4.81 -10.63
CA TYR A 51 -5.59 4.30 -11.94
C TYR A 51 -6.23 5.04 -13.14
N ALA A 52 -6.51 6.33 -12.95
CA ALA A 52 -7.18 7.20 -13.92
C ALA A 52 -6.46 7.31 -15.27
N PHE A 53 -5.15 7.25 -15.27
CA PHE A 53 -4.31 7.38 -16.44
C PHE A 53 -3.84 6.02 -16.97
N ALA A 54 -3.95 4.94 -16.20
CA ALA A 54 -3.67 3.58 -16.67
C ALA A 54 -4.84 2.99 -17.49
N ALA A 55 -6.09 3.35 -17.16
CA ALA A 55 -7.29 2.86 -17.83
C ALA A 55 -7.58 3.58 -19.16
N ALA A 56 -6.93 3.14 -20.25
CA ALA A 56 -7.04 3.78 -21.56
C ALA A 56 -8.49 3.84 -22.10
N GLU A 57 -9.28 2.79 -21.92
CA GLU A 57 -10.67 2.70 -22.42
C GLU A 57 -11.62 3.66 -21.71
N SER A 58 -11.35 3.96 -20.44
CA SER A 58 -12.19 4.81 -19.59
C SER A 58 -11.74 6.27 -19.56
N PHE A 59 -10.62 6.58 -20.23
CA PHE A 59 -10.03 7.92 -20.23
C PHE A 59 -10.93 9.03 -20.81
N PRO A 60 -11.71 8.81 -21.89
CA PRO A 60 -12.66 9.82 -22.38
C PRO A 60 -13.69 10.24 -21.31
N GLN A 61 -14.17 9.29 -20.51
CA GLN A 61 -15.12 9.52 -19.42
C GLN A 61 -14.46 10.31 -18.29
N ILE A 62 -13.20 10.00 -17.96
CA ILE A 62 -12.40 10.75 -16.97
C ILE A 62 -12.16 12.19 -17.43
N LYS A 63 -11.86 12.39 -18.71
CA LYS A 63 -11.70 13.74 -19.29
C LYS A 63 -12.97 14.57 -19.16
N SER A 64 -14.13 13.95 -19.44
CA SER A 64 -15.43 14.57 -19.24
C SER A 64 -15.72 14.86 -17.76
N ALA A 65 -15.37 13.93 -16.86
CA ALA A 65 -15.51 14.08 -15.42
C ALA A 65 -14.67 15.24 -14.87
N VAL A 66 -13.42 15.39 -15.32
CA VAL A 66 -12.55 16.51 -14.94
C VAL A 66 -13.13 17.83 -15.44
N ALA A 67 -13.62 17.87 -16.67
CA ALA A 67 -14.26 19.08 -17.21
C ALA A 67 -15.49 19.48 -16.38
N ALA A 68 -16.34 18.53 -16.01
CA ALA A 68 -17.49 18.77 -15.12
C ALA A 68 -17.06 19.28 -13.74
N ALA A 69 -16.05 18.64 -13.13
CA ALA A 69 -15.55 19.00 -11.80
C ALA A 69 -14.90 20.39 -11.76
N ARG A 70 -14.30 20.89 -12.87
CA ARG A 70 -13.73 22.24 -12.94
C ARG A 70 -14.78 23.35 -12.75
N HIS A 71 -16.02 23.09 -13.12
CA HIS A 71 -17.12 24.04 -13.01
C HIS A 71 -17.93 23.87 -11.70
N ALA A 72 -17.72 22.76 -10.99
CA ALA A 72 -18.39 22.46 -9.73
C ALA A 72 -17.62 23.05 -8.54
N LEU A 73 -18.18 24.08 -7.90
CA LEU A 73 -17.55 24.75 -6.73
C LEU A 73 -17.54 23.87 -5.47
N ASP A 74 -18.38 22.84 -5.42
CA ASP A 74 -18.58 21.94 -4.29
C ASP A 74 -17.83 20.61 -4.42
N THR A 75 -17.18 20.35 -5.56
CA THR A 75 -16.58 19.04 -5.87
C THR A 75 -15.07 19.11 -5.96
N ILE A 76 -14.39 18.26 -5.19
CA ILE A 76 -12.95 18.05 -5.26
C ILE A 76 -12.70 16.69 -5.88
N LEU A 77 -11.99 16.68 -7.02
CA LEU A 77 -11.61 15.48 -7.74
C LEU A 77 -10.12 15.21 -7.57
N ILE A 78 -9.77 14.03 -7.07
CA ILE A 78 -8.39 13.55 -6.97
C ILE A 78 -8.22 12.40 -7.96
N LEU A 79 -7.28 12.57 -8.88
CA LEU A 79 -6.82 11.49 -9.75
C LEU A 79 -5.51 10.94 -9.17
N TRP A 80 -5.45 9.64 -8.92
CA TRP A 80 -4.26 8.99 -8.38
C TRP A 80 -3.82 7.84 -9.26
N ASP A 81 -2.53 7.80 -9.56
CA ASP A 81 -1.89 6.69 -10.25
C ASP A 81 -0.58 6.33 -9.56
N GLY A 82 -0.19 5.07 -9.70
CA GLY A 82 1.13 4.60 -9.29
C GLY A 82 2.20 5.02 -10.29
N ALA A 83 2.69 4.05 -11.08
CA ALA A 83 3.65 4.32 -12.14
C ALA A 83 2.92 4.55 -13.47
N LEU A 84 3.18 5.70 -14.11
CA LEU A 84 2.65 6.00 -15.44
C LEU A 84 3.60 5.48 -16.51
N ASP A 85 3.03 4.86 -17.54
CA ASP A 85 3.74 4.57 -18.78
C ASP A 85 3.78 5.81 -19.70
N ASN A 86 4.42 5.68 -20.87
CA ASN A 86 4.51 6.78 -21.83
C ASN A 86 3.13 7.23 -22.33
N ALA A 87 2.17 6.30 -22.48
CA ALA A 87 0.81 6.59 -22.89
C ALA A 87 0.03 7.34 -21.79
N GLY A 88 0.14 6.90 -20.54
CA GLY A 88 -0.43 7.56 -19.35
C GLY A 88 0.15 8.96 -19.13
N SER A 89 1.44 9.14 -19.39
CA SER A 89 2.09 10.45 -19.35
C SER A 89 1.57 11.40 -20.45
N GLY A 90 1.22 10.87 -21.63
CA GLY A 90 0.52 11.61 -22.68
C GLY A 90 -0.88 12.05 -22.24
N ARG A 91 -1.64 11.10 -21.68
CA ARG A 91 -2.97 11.33 -21.12
C ARG A 91 -2.98 12.39 -20.00
N LEU A 92 -1.98 12.38 -19.11
CA LEU A 92 -1.84 13.42 -18.08
C LEU A 92 -1.71 14.83 -18.69
N LYS A 93 -0.93 14.98 -19.77
CA LYS A 93 -0.75 16.26 -20.47
C LYS A 93 -2.03 16.77 -21.13
N GLU A 94 -2.94 15.88 -21.52
CA GLU A 94 -4.23 16.26 -22.10
C GLU A 94 -5.22 16.85 -21.08
N ILE A 95 -5.12 16.44 -19.82
CA ILE A 95 -6.02 16.89 -18.75
C ILE A 95 -5.47 18.15 -18.05
N HIS A 96 -4.14 18.28 -17.99
CA HIS A 96 -3.49 19.42 -17.37
C HIS A 96 -2.15 19.73 -18.06
N PRO A 97 -1.93 20.96 -18.56
CA PRO A 97 -0.61 21.35 -19.03
C PRO A 97 0.32 21.34 -17.82
N VAL A 98 1.26 20.38 -17.81
CA VAL A 98 2.14 20.12 -16.67
C VAL A 98 3.02 21.35 -16.45
N THR A 99 2.67 22.18 -15.48
CA THR A 99 3.69 22.96 -14.77
C THR A 99 4.50 21.92 -14.00
N PRO A 100 5.84 21.84 -14.17
CA PRO A 100 6.63 20.77 -13.58
C PRO A 100 6.35 20.70 -12.07
N PRO A 101 5.78 19.59 -11.56
CA PRO A 101 5.46 19.48 -10.15
C PRO A 101 6.77 19.56 -9.36
N LYS A 102 6.83 20.40 -8.32
CA LYS A 102 7.97 20.37 -7.40
C LYS A 102 8.08 18.96 -6.84
N PRO A 103 9.18 18.22 -7.08
CA PRO A 103 9.31 16.86 -6.58
C PRO A 103 9.24 16.89 -5.05
N ARG A 104 8.37 16.06 -4.47
CA ARG A 104 8.28 15.90 -3.02
C ARG A 104 8.45 14.43 -2.63
N PRO A 105 9.20 14.14 -1.56
CA PRO A 105 9.32 12.79 -1.03
C PRO A 105 7.97 12.24 -0.56
N LEU A 106 7.78 10.94 -0.74
CA LEU A 106 6.66 10.16 -0.21
C LEU A 106 6.66 10.16 1.33
N GLY A 107 6.20 11.23 1.98
CA GLY A 107 6.18 11.26 3.45
C GLY A 107 5.83 12.63 4.03
N TRP A 108 4.89 13.35 3.42
CA TRP A 108 4.67 14.76 3.72
C TRP A 108 3.56 14.98 4.77
N ARG A 109 3.93 15.04 6.05
CA ARG A 109 3.14 15.74 7.10
C ARG A 109 3.62 17.20 7.21
N GLY A 110 3.33 17.99 6.18
CA GLY A 110 3.73 19.40 6.08
C GLY A 110 2.54 20.34 5.94
N LEU A 111 1.54 20.21 6.81
CA LEU A 111 0.44 21.17 6.98
C LEU A 111 0.02 21.16 8.47
N THR A 112 0.95 21.44 9.37
CA THR A 112 0.62 21.90 10.73
C THR A 112 0.64 23.43 10.72
N THR A 113 -0.52 23.98 11.08
CA THR A 113 -0.79 25.31 11.64
C THR A 113 0.39 26.30 11.71
N GLU A 114 0.21 27.44 11.06
CA GLU A 114 0.96 28.70 11.23
C GLU A 114 2.41 28.74 10.74
N SER A 115 2.60 28.90 9.43
CA SER A 115 3.48 29.94 8.86
C SER A 115 3.43 29.87 7.32
N HIS A 116 3.01 30.97 6.71
CA HIS A 116 2.89 31.19 5.25
C HIS A 116 1.72 30.53 4.53
N ILE A 117 0.49 30.83 4.98
CA ILE A 117 -0.61 31.10 4.03
C ILE A 117 -0.40 32.53 3.53
N SER A 118 0.41 32.69 2.50
CA SER A 118 0.34 33.84 1.60
C SER A 118 -0.26 33.36 0.29
N ALA A 119 -1.59 33.36 0.20
CA ALA A 119 -2.36 33.48 -1.04
C ALA A 119 -3.84 33.64 -0.69
N SER A 120 -4.21 34.90 -0.44
CA SER A 120 -5.52 35.51 -0.67
C SER A 120 -6.77 34.75 -0.18
N LEU A 121 -7.14 35.01 1.07
CA LEU A 121 -8.51 35.47 1.34
C LEU A 121 -8.75 36.74 0.51
N GLY A 122 -9.73 36.69 -0.39
CA GLY A 122 -10.29 37.85 -1.05
C GLY A 122 -11.79 37.72 -0.98
N GLU A 123 -12.40 38.35 0.02
CA GLU A 123 -13.75 38.88 -0.15
C GLU A 123 -13.72 39.81 -1.37
N VAL A 124 -14.58 39.55 -2.36
CA VAL A 124 -14.93 40.56 -3.36
C VAL A 124 -16.45 40.67 -3.34
N SER A 125 -16.88 41.53 -2.42
CA SER A 125 -18.00 42.44 -2.66
C SER A 125 -17.84 43.13 -4.02
N SER A 126 -18.97 43.35 -4.69
CA SER A 126 -19.19 44.31 -5.80
C SER A 126 -18.53 44.01 -7.16
N LEU A 127 -19.41 43.71 -8.12
CA LEU A 127 -19.57 44.31 -9.46
C LEU A 127 -18.35 45.04 -10.07
N GLU A 128 -18.15 44.76 -11.37
CA GLU A 128 -17.29 45.43 -12.37
C GLU A 128 -15.90 44.82 -12.61
N ALA A 129 -15.84 43.85 -13.53
CA ALA A 129 -14.94 43.87 -14.69
C ALA A 129 -15.09 42.58 -15.51
N ARG A 130 -16.00 42.60 -16.49
CA ARG A 130 -15.91 41.70 -17.65
C ARG A 130 -14.76 42.17 -18.52
N SER A 131 -13.74 41.35 -18.70
CA SER A 131 -13.10 41.02 -20.00
C SER A 131 -11.66 40.54 -19.82
N ASN A 132 -11.35 39.46 -20.54
CA ASN A 132 -10.02 38.94 -20.87
C ASN A 132 -9.22 38.21 -19.78
N GLY A 133 -9.11 36.88 -19.95
CA GLY A 133 -8.09 36.05 -19.32
C GLY A 133 -8.65 35.07 -18.30
N VAL A 134 -9.26 33.97 -18.75
CA VAL A 134 -9.47 32.79 -17.90
C VAL A 134 -8.10 32.17 -17.64
N GLN A 135 -7.41 32.65 -16.61
CA GLN A 135 -6.26 31.94 -16.04
C GLN A 135 -6.79 30.75 -15.22
N ASP A 136 -6.20 29.59 -15.50
CA ASP A 136 -6.52 28.22 -15.05
C ASP A 136 -6.34 28.08 -13.52
N ALA A 137 -7.26 28.65 -12.73
CA ALA A 137 -7.24 28.59 -11.28
C ALA A 137 -7.94 27.30 -10.79
N GLY A 138 -7.20 26.24 -10.48
CA GLY A 138 -7.75 25.15 -9.66
C GLY A 138 -7.03 23.80 -9.64
N ALA A 139 -6.34 23.41 -10.70
CA ALA A 139 -5.71 22.09 -10.78
C ALA A 139 -4.29 22.09 -10.21
N LYS A 140 -3.99 21.18 -9.29
CA LYS A 140 -2.65 20.95 -8.71
C LYS A 140 -2.17 19.54 -9.06
N SER A 141 -0.95 19.42 -9.57
CA SER A 141 -0.29 18.14 -9.82
C SER A 141 0.89 17.95 -8.86
N GLN A 142 1.09 16.73 -8.38
CA GLN A 142 2.18 16.37 -7.49
C GLN A 142 2.75 15.00 -7.88
N GLU A 143 4.04 14.99 -8.26
CA GLU A 143 4.79 13.76 -8.49
C GLU A 143 5.49 13.33 -7.20
N PHE A 144 5.47 12.02 -6.93
CA PHE A 144 6.13 11.41 -5.80
C PHE A 144 7.20 10.43 -6.29
N ARG A 145 8.45 10.87 -6.31
CA ARG A 145 9.59 10.03 -6.71
C ARG A 145 10.18 9.29 -5.51
N LEU A 146 10.73 8.11 -5.78
CA LEU A 146 11.61 7.44 -4.83
C LEU A 146 12.85 8.30 -4.61
N LEU A 147 13.23 8.51 -3.35
CA LEU A 147 14.40 9.29 -3.01
C LEU A 147 15.68 8.54 -3.37
N ALA A 148 16.62 9.23 -4.01
CA ALA A 148 17.97 8.72 -4.16
C ALA A 148 18.68 8.67 -2.78
N PRO A 149 19.72 7.85 -2.58
CA PRO A 149 20.36 7.65 -1.26
C PRO A 149 20.82 8.95 -0.57
N ARG A 150 21.30 9.93 -1.35
CA ARG A 150 21.73 11.24 -0.83
C ARG A 150 20.55 12.11 -0.38
N GLU A 151 19.44 12.03 -1.09
CA GLU A 151 18.22 12.77 -0.78
C GLU A 151 17.48 12.13 0.40
N LEU A 152 17.52 10.79 0.49
CA LEU A 152 17.00 10.03 1.62
C LEU A 152 17.66 10.45 2.93
N LYS A 153 18.99 10.62 2.93
CA LYS A 153 19.73 11.12 4.10
C LYS A 153 19.20 12.49 4.56
N LYS A 154 19.11 13.45 3.64
CA LYS A 154 18.61 14.80 3.95
C LYS A 154 17.17 14.77 4.45
N TRP A 155 16.32 13.96 3.81
CA TRP A 155 14.93 13.80 4.23
C TRP A 155 14.84 13.18 5.63
N LEU A 156 15.61 12.13 5.92
CA LEU A 156 15.63 11.47 7.23
C LEU A 156 16.06 12.42 8.36
N GLU A 157 17.07 13.25 8.13
CA GLU A 157 17.51 14.28 9.09
C GLU A 157 16.40 15.30 9.37
N GLU A 158 15.73 15.77 8.32
CA GLU A 158 14.63 16.73 8.43
C GLU A 158 13.39 16.14 9.12
N GLU A 159 13.04 14.90 8.76
CA GLU A 159 11.88 14.19 9.24
C GLU A 159 12.02 13.85 10.74
N ALA A 160 13.23 13.50 11.18
CA ALA A 160 13.55 13.29 12.59
C ALA A 160 13.57 14.59 13.39
N ARG A 161 14.14 15.66 12.81
CA ARG A 161 14.13 17.00 13.42
C ARG A 161 12.71 17.51 13.66
N THR A 162 11.83 17.33 12.68
CA THR A 162 10.40 17.71 12.77
C THR A 162 9.69 16.98 13.91
N ARG A 163 10.11 15.75 14.23
CA ARG A 163 9.55 14.93 15.32
C ARG A 163 10.26 15.10 16.66
N GLY A 164 11.24 16.00 16.75
CA GLY A 164 12.06 16.16 17.96
C GLY A 164 12.86 14.89 18.32
N VAL A 165 13.21 14.06 17.33
CA VAL A 165 13.99 12.84 17.52
C VAL A 165 15.47 13.13 17.31
N ALA A 166 16.28 12.98 18.36
CA ALA A 166 17.73 12.99 18.25
C ALA A 166 18.24 11.64 17.71
N LEU A 167 18.55 11.57 16.42
CA LEU A 167 19.09 10.36 15.79
C LEU A 167 20.56 10.15 16.18
N LYS A 168 20.87 9.00 16.79
CA LYS A 168 22.25 8.54 16.95
C LYS A 168 22.81 8.05 15.61
N PRO A 169 24.15 8.02 15.42
CA PRO A 169 24.76 7.53 14.19
C PRO A 169 24.30 6.11 13.78
N ASP A 170 24.13 5.21 14.75
CA ASP A 170 23.68 3.84 14.49
C ASP A 170 22.21 3.77 14.06
N ASP A 171 21.34 4.55 14.70
CA ASP A 171 19.92 4.63 14.31
C ASP A 171 19.77 5.26 12.92
N PHE A 172 20.59 6.26 12.61
CA PHE A 172 20.63 6.88 11.30
C PHE A 172 21.03 5.86 10.21
N LEU A 173 22.12 5.11 10.42
CA LEU A 173 22.58 4.08 9.48
C LEU A 173 21.54 2.97 9.31
N ARG A 174 20.89 2.56 10.41
CA ARG A 174 19.81 1.57 10.39
C ARG A 174 18.63 2.04 9.55
N LEU A 175 18.11 3.24 9.80
CA LEU A 175 16.97 3.79 9.06
C LEU A 175 17.33 4.02 7.57
N ALA A 176 18.54 4.50 7.29
CA ALA A 176 19.01 4.70 5.92
C ALA A 176 19.15 3.37 5.14
N SER A 177 19.46 2.26 5.82
CA SER A 177 19.56 0.92 5.21
C SER A 177 18.23 0.39 4.66
N TRP A 178 17.09 0.93 5.12
CA TRP A 178 15.76 0.55 4.63
C TRP A 178 15.45 1.11 3.23
N GLY A 179 16.31 1.99 2.71
CA GLY A 179 16.14 2.59 1.39
C GLY A 179 14.94 3.53 1.34
N ALA A 180 14.32 3.67 0.17
CA ALA A 180 13.23 4.63 -0.06
C ALA A 180 11.86 4.19 0.50
N ASP A 181 11.82 3.31 1.51
CA ASP A 181 10.61 2.98 2.27
C ASP A 181 10.34 4.05 3.34
N LEU A 182 9.94 5.23 2.87
CA LEU A 182 9.75 6.41 3.70
C LEU A 182 8.61 6.25 4.71
N TRP A 183 7.61 5.42 4.39
CA TRP A 183 6.50 5.13 5.31
C TRP A 183 6.99 4.35 6.52
N ARG A 184 7.81 3.31 6.30
CA ARG A 184 8.44 2.54 7.37
C ARG A 184 9.34 3.41 8.23
N ILE A 185 10.14 4.28 7.61
CA ILE A 185 11.01 5.22 8.33
C ILE A 185 10.18 6.19 9.19
N ALA A 186 9.14 6.81 8.60
CA ALA A 186 8.28 7.76 9.31
C ALA A 186 7.61 7.13 10.53
N ASN A 187 7.11 5.89 10.39
CA ASN A 187 6.51 5.16 11.52
C ASN A 187 7.52 4.85 12.62
N GLU A 188 8.77 4.51 12.26
CA GLU A 188 9.79 4.25 13.27
C GLU A 188 10.19 5.53 14.00
N LEU A 189 10.30 6.66 13.29
CA LEU A 189 10.54 7.96 13.91
C LEU A 189 9.40 8.38 14.85
N ASP A 190 8.14 8.11 14.48
CA ASP A 190 6.98 8.35 15.36
C ASP A 190 7.11 7.53 16.67
N LYS A 191 7.51 6.26 16.58
CA LYS A 191 7.78 5.43 17.78
C LYS A 191 8.93 6.02 18.62
N MET A 192 10.02 6.42 17.98
CA MET A 192 11.17 7.03 18.68
C MET A 192 10.77 8.33 19.39
N ALA A 193 9.93 9.17 18.77
CA ALA A 193 9.42 10.39 19.37
C ALA A 193 8.58 10.11 20.62
N LEU A 194 7.73 9.08 20.59
CA LEU A 194 6.93 8.65 21.74
C LEU A 194 7.80 8.08 22.89
N LEU A 195 8.91 7.41 22.54
CA LEU A 195 9.84 6.83 23.52
C LEU A 195 10.76 7.88 24.18
N ASN A 196 11.01 9.03 23.53
CA ASN A 196 11.87 10.09 24.07
C ASN A 196 11.35 10.71 25.38
N GLY A 197 10.07 10.52 25.74
CA GLY A 197 9.52 10.90 27.05
C GLY A 197 9.75 9.88 28.18
N ARG A 198 10.26 8.68 27.86
CA ARG A 198 10.56 7.61 28.83
C ARG A 198 12.01 7.18 28.67
N ASN A 199 12.86 7.80 29.47
CA ASN A 199 14.24 7.40 29.69
C ASN A 199 14.35 5.87 29.78
N THR A 200 14.88 5.23 28.74
CA THR A 200 15.46 3.90 28.88
C THR A 200 16.66 3.79 27.95
N GLN A 201 17.83 3.85 28.58
CA GLN A 201 18.90 2.92 28.25
C GLN A 201 18.33 1.49 28.26
N ARG A 202 17.75 1.10 27.14
CA ARG A 202 17.53 -0.29 26.82
C ARG A 202 18.23 -0.44 25.50
N ASN A 203 19.45 -0.98 25.57
CA ASN A 203 20.02 -1.80 24.51
C ASN A 203 19.00 -2.92 24.25
N ILE A 204 17.95 -2.58 23.53
CA ILE A 204 17.16 -3.57 22.84
C ILE A 204 17.44 -3.24 21.39
N SER A 205 18.41 -3.98 20.88
CA SER A 205 18.39 -4.47 19.52
C SER A 205 17.04 -5.13 19.23
N PHE A 206 15.95 -4.34 19.15
CA PHE A 206 14.72 -4.75 18.50
C PHE A 206 14.96 -4.63 17.00
N SER A 207 15.86 -5.49 16.52
CA SER A 207 15.88 -5.94 15.15
C SER A 207 15.09 -7.24 15.13
N VAL A 208 13.77 -7.12 15.24
CA VAL A 208 12.88 -8.15 14.76
C VAL A 208 11.85 -7.38 13.96
N GLU A 209 12.00 -7.39 12.63
CA GLU A 209 10.90 -7.01 11.76
C GLU A 209 9.67 -7.80 12.21
N PRO A 210 8.47 -7.20 12.28
CA PRO A 210 7.28 -7.98 12.56
C PRO A 210 7.22 -9.12 11.54
N PRO A 211 7.15 -10.39 11.98
CA PRO A 211 7.24 -11.52 11.07
C PRO A 211 6.14 -11.40 10.03
N THR A 212 6.55 -11.38 8.76
CA THR A 212 5.61 -11.32 7.65
C THR A 212 5.11 -12.72 7.32
N ILE A 213 3.93 -12.80 6.69
CA ILE A 213 3.38 -14.07 6.20
C ILE A 213 4.33 -14.76 5.21
N PHE A 214 5.13 -13.97 4.48
CA PHE A 214 6.17 -14.46 3.59
C PHE A 214 7.37 -15.06 4.33
N HIS A 215 7.78 -14.45 5.46
CA HIS A 215 8.82 -15.00 6.31
C HIS A 215 8.39 -16.36 6.85
N LEU A 216 7.17 -16.46 7.40
CA LEU A 216 6.57 -17.72 7.83
C LEU A 216 6.57 -18.74 6.68
N GLY A 217 6.12 -18.35 5.49
CA GLY A 217 6.10 -19.21 4.30
C GLY A 217 7.46 -19.75 3.84
N ASP A 218 8.56 -19.10 4.20
CA ASP A 218 9.92 -19.55 3.86
C ASP A 218 10.49 -20.51 4.93
N VAL A 219 10.14 -20.31 6.20
CA VAL A 219 10.63 -21.15 7.31
C VAL A 219 9.73 -22.36 7.62
N PHE A 220 8.43 -22.28 7.30
CA PHE A 220 7.42 -23.28 7.68
C PHE A 220 7.75 -24.69 7.22
N PHE A 221 8.24 -24.82 5.99
CA PHE A 221 8.55 -26.11 5.37
C PHE A 221 9.99 -26.57 5.57
N THR A 222 10.86 -25.71 6.10
CA THR A 222 12.31 -25.95 6.18
C THR A 222 12.81 -26.16 7.61
N SER A 223 12.26 -25.45 8.58
CA SER A 223 12.74 -25.51 9.96
C SER A 223 11.59 -25.32 10.95
N ARG A 224 11.19 -26.40 11.62
CA ARG A 224 10.19 -26.36 12.70
C ARG A 224 10.59 -25.39 13.82
N ALA A 225 11.86 -25.39 14.21
CA ALA A 225 12.38 -24.55 15.28
C ALA A 225 12.24 -23.05 14.98
N LYS A 226 12.31 -22.65 13.70
CA LYS A 226 12.08 -21.26 13.26
C LYS A 226 10.61 -20.99 12.92
N ALA A 227 9.90 -22.00 12.41
CA ALA A 227 8.51 -21.89 11.99
C ALA A 227 7.55 -21.70 13.15
N LEU A 228 7.77 -22.39 14.27
CA LEU A 228 6.91 -22.30 15.44
C LEU A 228 6.88 -20.88 16.02
N PRO A 229 8.01 -20.24 16.39
CA PRO A 229 7.98 -18.86 16.87
C PRO A 229 7.43 -17.91 15.80
N ALA A 230 7.83 -18.05 14.53
CA ALA A 230 7.32 -17.21 13.45
C ALA A 230 5.80 -17.33 13.25
N LEU A 231 5.20 -18.50 13.52
CA LEU A 231 3.75 -18.70 13.47
C LEU A 231 3.07 -17.97 14.63
N PHE A 232 3.54 -18.17 15.86
CA PHE A 232 2.94 -17.53 17.04
C PHE A 232 3.11 -16.02 17.00
N ASP A 233 4.29 -15.50 16.69
CA ASP A 233 4.53 -14.06 16.58
C ASP A 233 3.60 -13.40 15.54
N LEU A 234 3.30 -14.12 14.45
CA LEU A 234 2.45 -13.63 13.38
C LEU A 234 0.97 -13.60 13.79
N LEU A 235 0.49 -14.65 14.45
CA LEU A 235 -0.90 -14.73 14.95
C LEU A 235 -1.13 -13.79 16.14
N ASP A 236 -0.17 -13.70 17.07
CA ASP A 236 -0.22 -12.77 18.21
C ASP A 236 -0.11 -11.31 17.73
N GLY A 237 0.53 -11.08 16.59
CA GLY A 237 0.51 -9.82 15.86
C GLY A 237 -0.82 -9.46 15.19
N GLY A 238 -1.86 -10.28 15.36
CA GLY A 238 -3.22 -10.03 14.86
C GLY A 238 -3.48 -10.50 13.43
N GLN A 239 -2.60 -11.31 12.84
CA GLN A 239 -2.90 -11.93 11.55
C GLN A 239 -4.01 -12.97 11.67
N ASP A 240 -4.88 -13.00 10.68
CA ASP A 240 -6.00 -13.93 10.64
C ASP A 240 -5.52 -15.38 10.46
N GLU A 241 -6.02 -16.28 11.31
CA GLU A 241 -5.60 -17.68 11.33
C GLU A 241 -5.98 -18.41 10.03
N PHE A 242 -7.17 -18.13 9.49
CA PHE A 242 -7.70 -18.80 8.31
C PHE A 242 -6.95 -18.38 7.04
N ASN A 243 -6.65 -17.10 6.89
CA ASN A 243 -5.83 -16.56 5.82
C ASN A 243 -4.39 -17.09 5.91
N THR A 244 -3.84 -17.18 7.12
CA THR A 244 -2.51 -17.78 7.35
C THR A 244 -2.49 -19.25 6.91
N PHE A 245 -3.52 -20.01 7.29
CA PHE A 245 -3.68 -21.41 6.85
C PHE A 245 -3.82 -21.52 5.32
N SER A 246 -4.69 -20.72 4.72
CA SER A 246 -4.94 -20.71 3.27
C SER A 246 -3.68 -20.37 2.47
N TYR A 247 -2.91 -19.38 2.95
CA TYR A 247 -1.63 -19.00 2.36
C TYR A 247 -0.63 -20.16 2.39
N LEU A 248 -0.46 -20.80 3.55
CA LEU A 248 0.49 -21.91 3.70
C LEU A 248 0.06 -23.15 2.91
N SER A 249 -1.24 -23.42 2.80
CA SER A 249 -1.79 -24.46 1.92
C SER A 249 -1.45 -24.19 0.45
N GLY A 250 -1.64 -22.95 -0.01
CA GLY A 250 -1.20 -22.52 -1.35
C GLY A 250 0.32 -22.66 -1.55
N ARG A 251 1.11 -22.29 -0.54
CA ARG A 251 2.56 -22.43 -0.56
C ARG A 251 3.00 -23.88 -0.68
N ALA A 252 2.39 -24.81 0.06
CA ALA A 252 2.66 -26.25 -0.03
C ALA A 252 2.42 -26.78 -1.46
N ARG A 253 1.28 -26.42 -2.07
CA ARG A 253 0.95 -26.81 -3.46
C ARG A 253 1.99 -26.29 -4.45
N ASN A 254 2.41 -25.03 -4.31
CA ASN A 254 3.41 -24.43 -5.19
C ASN A 254 4.78 -25.10 -5.06
N LEU A 255 5.21 -25.46 -3.85
CA LEU A 255 6.46 -26.18 -3.62
C LEU A 255 6.41 -27.57 -4.25
N TYR A 256 5.33 -28.32 -4.03
CA TYR A 256 5.13 -29.64 -4.61
C TYR A 256 5.12 -29.60 -6.14
N LEU A 257 4.36 -28.68 -6.74
CA LEU A 257 4.26 -28.51 -8.20
C LEU A 257 5.64 -28.25 -8.82
N VAL A 258 6.39 -27.30 -8.27
CA VAL A 258 7.73 -26.94 -8.77
C VAL A 258 8.67 -28.14 -8.67
N LYS A 259 8.72 -28.80 -7.51
CA LYS A 259 9.59 -29.95 -7.28
C LYS A 259 9.26 -31.15 -8.18
N SER A 260 7.98 -31.49 -8.30
CA SER A 260 7.53 -32.60 -9.14
C SER A 260 7.84 -32.37 -10.62
N CYS A 261 7.68 -31.14 -11.12
CA CYS A 261 8.04 -30.78 -12.49
C CYS A 261 9.55 -30.82 -12.71
N GLU A 262 10.35 -30.31 -11.76
CA GLU A 262 11.82 -30.37 -11.81
C GLU A 262 12.33 -31.81 -11.92
N GLU A 263 11.85 -32.72 -11.07
CA GLU A 263 12.30 -34.13 -11.07
C GLU A 263 11.88 -34.89 -12.32
N GLN A 264 10.70 -34.60 -12.86
CA GLN A 264 10.22 -35.19 -14.11
C GLN A 264 10.84 -34.54 -15.35
N LYS A 265 11.66 -33.49 -15.19
CA LYS A 265 12.20 -32.67 -16.29
C LYS A 265 11.11 -32.14 -17.23
N LYS A 266 9.93 -31.82 -16.67
CA LYS A 266 8.78 -31.28 -17.42
C LYS A 266 8.60 -29.81 -17.11
N ALA A 267 8.15 -29.04 -18.11
CA ALA A 267 7.73 -27.67 -17.88
C ALA A 267 6.46 -27.62 -17.01
N ILE A 268 6.35 -26.59 -16.18
CA ILE A 268 5.12 -26.32 -15.40
C ILE A 268 4.01 -25.92 -16.39
N PRO A 269 2.83 -26.56 -16.38
CA PRO A 269 1.75 -26.22 -17.31
C PRO A 269 1.28 -24.77 -17.10
N LYS A 270 1.17 -24.00 -18.21
CA LYS A 270 0.82 -22.57 -18.15
C LYS A 270 -0.52 -22.28 -17.46
N SER A 271 -1.47 -23.21 -17.52
CA SER A 271 -2.81 -23.07 -16.92
C SER A 271 -2.82 -23.06 -15.39
N ILE A 272 -1.79 -23.63 -14.75
CA ILE A 272 -1.67 -23.73 -13.29
C ILE A 272 -0.37 -23.09 -12.78
N ALA A 273 0.40 -22.48 -13.67
CA ALA A 273 1.71 -21.95 -13.35
C ALA A 273 1.58 -20.75 -12.39
N PRO A 274 2.18 -20.81 -11.20
CA PRO A 274 2.27 -19.63 -10.37
C PRO A 274 3.18 -18.59 -11.05
N HIS A 275 3.06 -17.33 -10.65
CA HIS A 275 3.87 -16.24 -11.21
C HIS A 275 5.38 -16.58 -11.22
N PRO A 276 6.17 -16.16 -12.24
CA PRO A 276 7.59 -16.52 -12.36
C PRO A 276 8.44 -16.28 -11.11
N TYR A 277 8.13 -15.23 -10.35
CA TYR A 277 8.78 -14.95 -9.06
C TYR A 277 8.55 -16.07 -8.03
N VAL A 278 7.32 -16.59 -7.92
CA VAL A 278 6.96 -17.67 -7.00
C VAL A 278 7.64 -18.97 -7.42
N VAL A 279 7.71 -19.26 -8.73
CA VAL A 279 8.45 -20.41 -9.26
C VAL A 279 9.92 -20.34 -8.87
N LYS A 280 10.59 -19.20 -9.12
CA LYS A 280 11.99 -18.98 -8.77
C LYS A 280 12.23 -19.13 -7.27
N LYS A 281 11.35 -18.56 -6.43
CA LYS A 281 11.47 -18.64 -4.96
C LYS A 281 11.24 -20.07 -4.45
N SER A 282 10.26 -20.77 -5.00
CA SER A 282 9.98 -22.18 -4.66
C SER A 282 11.15 -23.09 -5.04
N ALA A 283 11.74 -22.92 -6.22
CA ALA A 283 12.85 -23.74 -6.70
C ALA A 283 14.09 -23.69 -5.79
N VAL A 284 14.27 -22.63 -5.00
CA VAL A 284 15.35 -22.55 -4.00
C VAL A 284 15.04 -23.43 -2.78
N ILE A 285 13.80 -23.38 -2.29
CA ILE A 285 13.36 -24.11 -1.10
C ILE A 285 13.24 -25.62 -1.37
N THR A 286 12.77 -26.00 -2.55
CA THR A 286 12.55 -27.41 -2.93
C THR A 286 13.85 -28.21 -3.04
N ARG A 287 15.02 -27.55 -3.05
CA ARG A 287 16.34 -28.22 -3.03
C ARG A 287 16.62 -28.92 -1.71
N THR A 288 16.07 -28.43 -0.60
CA THR A 288 16.35 -28.94 0.74
C THR A 288 15.28 -29.92 1.23
N ILE A 289 14.21 -30.15 0.46
CA ILE A 289 13.05 -30.95 0.86
C ILE A 289 12.79 -32.06 -0.17
N PRO A 290 12.70 -33.34 0.25
CA PRO A 290 12.30 -34.43 -0.63
C PRO A 290 10.86 -34.28 -1.16
N THR A 291 10.61 -34.70 -2.39
CA THR A 291 9.28 -34.62 -3.04
C THR A 291 8.18 -35.30 -2.24
N LYS A 292 8.49 -36.49 -1.70
CA LYS A 292 7.56 -37.25 -0.84
C LYS A 292 7.10 -36.45 0.38
N ASN A 293 7.98 -35.62 0.96
CA ASN A 293 7.62 -34.80 2.12
C ASN A 293 6.71 -33.64 1.72
N LEU A 294 6.91 -33.06 0.53
CA LEU A 294 6.02 -32.03 0.00
C LEU A 294 4.64 -32.60 -0.37
N GLU A 295 4.61 -33.80 -0.97
CA GLU A 295 3.37 -34.53 -1.26
C GLU A 295 2.56 -34.79 0.01
N GLN A 296 3.22 -35.33 1.05
CA GLN A 296 2.59 -35.52 2.36
C GLN A 296 2.15 -34.19 2.99
N GLY A 297 2.94 -33.12 2.82
CA GLY A 297 2.57 -31.78 3.26
C GLY A 297 1.25 -31.32 2.63
N VAL A 298 1.12 -31.43 1.31
CA VAL A 298 -0.12 -31.08 0.59
C VAL A 298 -1.30 -31.93 1.07
N LYS A 299 -1.12 -33.25 1.24
CA LYS A 299 -2.17 -34.15 1.74
C LYS A 299 -2.66 -33.73 3.14
N ARG A 300 -1.75 -33.33 4.02
CA ARG A 300 -2.11 -32.90 5.38
C ARG A 300 -2.82 -31.57 5.42
N PHE A 301 -2.41 -30.62 4.59
CA PHE A 301 -3.17 -29.38 4.43
C PHE A 301 -4.60 -29.66 3.97
N PHE A 302 -4.80 -30.64 3.08
CA PHE A 302 -6.15 -31.06 2.66
C PHE A 302 -6.94 -31.70 3.81
N GLU A 303 -6.34 -32.63 4.56
CA GLU A 303 -6.98 -33.29 5.71
C GLU A 303 -7.38 -32.28 6.81
N GLU A 304 -6.50 -31.33 7.12
CA GLU A 304 -6.77 -30.28 8.10
C GLU A 304 -7.80 -29.27 7.60
N ASP A 305 -7.79 -28.90 6.32
CA ASP A 305 -8.82 -28.05 5.72
C ASP A 305 -10.22 -28.66 5.88
N PHE A 306 -10.32 -29.98 5.66
CA PHE A 306 -11.57 -30.71 5.90
C PHE A 306 -12.00 -30.61 7.37
N LYS A 307 -11.08 -30.86 8.33
CA LYS A 307 -11.37 -30.74 9.78
C LYS A 307 -11.82 -29.34 10.19
N ILE A 308 -11.19 -28.30 9.64
CA ILE A 308 -11.58 -26.90 9.87
C ILE A 308 -13.00 -26.65 9.39
N LYS A 309 -13.35 -27.11 8.18
CA LYS A 309 -14.67 -26.90 7.58
C LYS A 309 -15.80 -27.60 8.32
N ILE A 310 -15.53 -28.73 8.95
CA ILE A 310 -16.51 -29.46 9.78
C ILE A 310 -16.46 -29.07 11.27
N GLY A 311 -15.63 -28.07 11.62
CA GLY A 311 -15.53 -27.57 12.99
C GLY A 311 -14.79 -28.49 13.98
N LEU A 312 -14.05 -29.50 13.50
CA LEU A 312 -13.27 -30.41 14.34
C LEU A 312 -11.90 -29.84 14.77
N SER A 313 -11.42 -28.79 14.10
CA SER A 313 -10.12 -28.15 14.40
C SER A 313 -10.17 -26.67 14.08
N ARG A 314 -9.39 -25.86 14.80
CA ARG A 314 -9.16 -24.45 14.43
C ARG A 314 -7.96 -24.30 13.50
N PRO A 315 -7.90 -23.28 12.63
CA PRO A 315 -6.78 -23.10 11.71
C PRO A 315 -5.41 -23.03 12.41
N LYS A 316 -5.30 -22.34 13.56
CA LYS A 316 -4.07 -22.34 14.38
C LYS A 316 -3.66 -23.74 14.84
N GLU A 317 -4.59 -24.52 15.38
CA GLU A 317 -4.34 -25.88 15.87
C GLU A 317 -3.89 -26.80 14.73
N SER A 318 -4.57 -26.70 13.59
CA SER A 318 -4.23 -27.41 12.37
C SER A 318 -2.82 -27.07 11.85
N LEU A 319 -2.43 -25.78 11.87
CA LEU A 319 -1.07 -25.37 11.49
C LEU A 319 0.00 -25.96 12.41
N VAL A 320 -0.25 -25.96 13.73
CA VAL A 320 0.63 -26.61 14.70
C VAL A 320 0.70 -28.12 14.44
N HIS A 321 -0.45 -28.77 14.23
CA HIS A 321 -0.50 -30.20 13.92
C HIS A 321 0.32 -30.55 12.66
N ILE A 322 0.21 -29.76 11.59
CA ILE A 322 1.00 -29.93 10.36
C ILE A 322 2.51 -29.76 10.63
N LEU A 323 2.91 -28.76 11.42
CA LEU A 323 4.31 -28.51 11.78
C LEU A 323 4.96 -29.66 12.55
N PHE A 324 4.22 -30.34 13.42
CA PHE A 324 4.75 -31.44 14.23
C PHE A 324 4.65 -32.79 13.55
N SER A 325 3.65 -32.97 12.68
CA SER A 325 3.49 -34.20 11.94
C SER A 325 4.56 -34.38 10.87
N SER A 326 5.19 -33.31 10.36
CA SER A 326 6.14 -33.33 9.23
C SER A 326 7.43 -34.08 9.57
N ARG A 327 7.37 -35.40 9.37
CA ARG A 327 8.47 -36.36 9.28
C ARG A 327 8.10 -37.43 8.27
#